data_AF-A0A2V9PG44-F1
#
_entry.id   AF-A0A2V9PG44-F1
#
_cell.length_a   1.000
_cell.length_b   1.000
_cell.length_c   1.000
_cell.angle_alpha   90.00
_cell.angle_beta   90.00
_cell.angle_gamma   90.00
#
_symmetry.space_group_name_H-M   'P 1'
#
loop_
_entity.id
_entity.type
_entity.pdbx_description
1 polymer ?
#
loop_
_entity_poly.entity_id
_entity_poly.type
_entity_poly.pdbx_seq_one_letter_code
_entity_poly.pdbx_strand_id
1 'polypeptide(L)'
;AKGAIIVVMQRLHELDATGFLLEQEPGVWTHVRIPLVAEEDETWTFPISGRIVQRKAGDILMPERFAPEVVEQLGSRRLVFAGQYQQRPAPLEGNLIKRSEVRY
;
A
#
# COMPACT_ATOMS: atom_id res chain seq x y z
N ALA A 1 6.09 7.45 -32.33
CA ALA A 1 5.26 7.68 -31.12
C ALA A 1 5.99 7.07 -29.93
N LYS A 2 6.08 7.77 -28.79
CA LYS A 2 6.57 7.16 -27.53
C LYS A 2 5.34 6.66 -26.77
N GLY A 3 5.24 5.35 -26.56
CA GLY A 3 4.22 4.74 -25.70
C GLY A 3 4.67 4.69 -24.25
N ALA A 4 3.74 4.49 -23.33
CA ALA A 4 4.01 4.19 -21.93
C ALA A 4 3.16 2.98 -21.51
N ILE A 5 3.70 2.15 -20.62
CA ILE A 5 2.97 1.04 -19.99
C ILE A 5 2.67 1.45 -18.56
N ILE A 6 1.41 1.31 -18.16
CA ILE A 6 0.95 1.59 -16.80
C ILE A 6 0.27 0.35 -16.27
N VAL A 7 0.77 -0.17 -15.15
CA VAL A 7 0.16 -1.30 -14.44
C VAL A 7 -0.55 -0.75 -13.21
N VAL A 8 -1.87 -0.92 -13.15
CA VAL A 8 -2.70 -0.50 -12.01
C VAL A 8 -3.35 -1.74 -11.43
N MET A 9 -3.01 -2.07 -10.18
CA MET A 9 -3.59 -3.21 -9.49
C MET A 9 -3.46 -3.04 -7.97
N GLN A 10 -4.28 -3.81 -7.25
CA GLN A 10 -4.11 -4.02 -5.82
C GLN A 10 -3.08 -5.13 -5.60
N ARG A 11 -2.05 -4.88 -4.79
CA ARG A 11 -1.05 -5.90 -4.42
C ARG A 11 -1.68 -6.94 -3.50
N LEU A 12 -1.77 -8.19 -3.95
CA LEU A 12 -2.37 -9.29 -3.16
C LEU A 12 -1.34 -10.33 -2.73
N HIS A 13 -0.22 -10.42 -3.45
CA HIS A 13 0.82 -11.42 -3.21
C HIS A 13 2.19 -10.83 -3.57
N GLU A 14 3.27 -11.35 -2.99
CA GLU A 14 4.62 -10.85 -3.30
C GLU A 14 5.00 -11.15 -4.76
N LEU A 15 4.55 -12.29 -5.29
CA LEU A 15 4.74 -12.76 -6.67
C LEU A 15 3.64 -12.33 -7.66
N ASP A 16 2.84 -11.32 -7.32
CA ASP A 16 1.90 -10.78 -8.29
C ASP A 16 2.60 -10.02 -9.44
N ALA A 17 1.86 -9.57 -10.45
CA ALA A 17 2.47 -8.97 -11.64
C ALA A 17 3.38 -7.76 -11.32
N THR A 18 2.98 -6.90 -10.37
CA THR A 18 3.83 -5.80 -9.92
C THR A 18 5.07 -6.32 -9.20
N GLY A 19 4.93 -7.31 -8.31
CA GLY A 19 6.07 -7.92 -7.63
C GLY A 19 7.09 -8.51 -8.59
N PHE A 20 6.60 -9.29 -9.56
CA PHE A 20 7.42 -9.88 -10.61
C PHE A 20 8.16 -8.81 -11.43
N LEU A 21 7.47 -7.75 -11.88
CA LEU A 21 8.11 -6.67 -12.64
C LEU A 21 9.18 -5.92 -11.83
N LEU A 22 8.91 -5.64 -10.55
CA LEU A 22 9.87 -4.94 -9.69
C LEU A 22 11.12 -5.79 -9.39
N GLU A 23 10.97 -7.12 -9.32
CA GLU A 23 12.07 -8.05 -9.10
C GLU A 23 12.90 -8.27 -10.37
N GLN A 24 12.24 -8.52 -11.51
CA GLN A 24 12.91 -8.88 -12.75
C GLN A 24 13.48 -7.66 -13.51
N GLU A 25 12.88 -6.48 -13.32
CA GLU A 25 13.27 -5.24 -14.02
C GLU A 25 13.59 -4.10 -13.04
N PRO A 26 14.61 -4.27 -12.17
CA PRO A 26 14.94 -3.31 -11.14
C PRO A 26 15.34 -1.95 -11.75
N GLY A 27 14.71 -0.88 -11.26
CA GLY A 27 14.99 0.50 -11.70
C GLY A 27 14.33 0.91 -13.03
N VAL A 28 13.64 -0.01 -13.72
CA VAL A 28 12.90 0.31 -14.96
C VAL A 28 11.55 0.95 -14.65
N TRP A 29 10.86 0.44 -13.62
CA TRP A 29 9.51 0.87 -13.25
C TRP A 29 9.52 1.98 -12.21
N THR A 30 8.67 2.98 -12.40
CA THR A 30 8.31 3.92 -11.32
C THR A 30 7.20 3.29 -10.49
N HIS A 31 7.52 2.85 -9.28
CA HIS A 31 6.54 2.25 -8.38
C HIS A 31 5.81 3.31 -7.56
N VAL A 32 4.50 3.40 -7.73
CA VAL A 32 3.62 4.28 -6.94
C VAL A 32 2.76 3.41 -6.03
N ARG A 33 2.98 3.54 -4.71
CA ARG A 33 2.25 2.81 -3.67
C ARG A 33 1.35 3.77 -2.91
N ILE A 34 0.03 3.51 -2.90
CA ILE A 34 -0.95 4.36 -2.23
C ILE A 34 -1.61 3.56 -1.10
N PRO A 35 -1.15 3.69 0.15
CA PRO A 35 -1.74 2.96 1.27
C PRO A 35 -3.03 3.63 1.75
N LEU A 36 -3.97 2.82 2.26
CA LEU A 36 -5.21 3.31 2.87
C LEU A 36 -4.92 4.26 4.02
N VAL A 37 -3.98 3.93 4.90
CA VAL A 37 -3.49 4.79 5.97
C VAL A 37 -2.05 5.19 5.66
N ALA A 38 -1.75 6.48 5.66
CA ALA A 38 -0.39 6.96 5.45
C ALA A 38 0.52 6.44 6.58
N GLU A 39 1.60 5.74 6.23
CA GLU A 39 2.56 5.22 7.21
C GLU A 39 3.55 6.29 7.66
N GLU A 40 3.77 7.29 6.82
CA GLU A 40 4.69 8.40 7.01
C GLU A 40 4.09 9.68 6.43
N ASP A 41 4.69 10.83 6.76
CA ASP A 41 4.33 12.09 6.13
C ASP A 41 4.72 12.04 4.65
N GLU A 42 3.74 12.19 3.76
CA GLU A 42 3.94 12.10 2.32
C GLU A 42 3.43 13.35 1.60
N THR A 43 4.14 13.72 0.54
CA THR A 43 3.78 14.85 -0.33
C THR A 43 3.84 14.40 -1.78
N TRP A 44 2.69 14.42 -2.44
CA TRP A 44 2.52 14.01 -3.83
C TRP A 44 2.24 15.23 -4.71
N THR A 45 3.11 15.47 -5.68
CA THR A 45 2.92 16.55 -6.67
C THR A 45 2.50 15.96 -8.00
N PHE A 46 1.35 16.39 -8.50
CA PHE A 46 0.81 15.92 -9.77
C PHE A 46 1.58 16.60 -10.92
N PRO A 47 2.24 15.85 -11.81
CA PRO A 47 3.21 16.43 -12.74
C PRO A 47 2.58 17.32 -13.81
N ILE A 48 1.29 17.16 -14.10
CA ILE A 48 0.58 17.94 -15.13
C ILE A 48 -0.10 19.18 -14.51
N SER A 49 -0.84 19.01 -13.43
CA SER A 49 -1.63 20.09 -12.83
C SER A 49 -0.87 20.91 -11.79
N GLY A 50 0.28 20.43 -11.31
CA GLY A 50 0.99 21.02 -10.18
C GLY A 50 0.25 20.90 -8.84
N ARG A 51 -0.88 20.19 -8.80
CA ARG A 51 -1.63 19.96 -7.55
C ARG A 51 -0.76 19.21 -6.56
N ILE A 52 -0.68 19.73 -5.34
CA ILE A 52 0.02 19.08 -4.22
C ILE A 52 -1.03 18.43 -3.32
N VAL A 53 -0.81 17.16 -3.01
CA VAL A 53 -1.55 16.41 -1.98
C VAL A 53 -0.58 16.07 -0.87
N GLN A 54 -0.89 16.49 0.34
CA GLN A 54 -0.12 16.18 1.53
C GLN A 54 -0.95 15.26 2.42
N ARG A 55 -0.32 14.23 2.95
CA ARG A 55 -0.91 13.36 3.97
C ARG A 55 0.08 13.25 5.13
N LYS A 56 -0.43 13.37 6.34
CA LYS A 56 0.32 13.10 7.56
C LYS A 56 0.26 11.63 7.89
N ALA A 57 1.27 11.13 8.61
CA ALA A 57 1.22 9.78 9.15
C ALA A 57 -0.09 9.57 9.93
N GLY A 58 -0.83 8.52 9.58
CA GLY A 58 -2.16 8.22 10.12
C GLY A 58 -3.35 8.69 9.27
N ASP A 59 -3.14 9.55 8.26
CA ASP A 59 -4.23 10.04 7.43
C ASP A 59 -4.85 8.91 6.59
N ILE A 60 -6.18 8.84 6.60
CA ILE A 60 -6.96 7.88 5.80
C ILE A 60 -7.17 8.45 4.40
N LEU A 61 -6.92 7.64 3.35
CA LEU A 61 -6.97 8.05 1.95
C LEU A 61 -8.36 8.53 1.51
N MET A 62 -9.41 7.88 2.02
CA MET A 62 -10.81 8.19 1.67
C MET A 62 -11.69 8.05 2.92
N PRO A 63 -11.63 9.00 3.86
CA PRO A 63 -12.29 8.89 5.16
C PRO A 63 -13.82 8.81 5.04
N GLU A 64 -14.40 9.32 3.95
CA GLU A 64 -15.85 9.23 3.68
C GLU A 64 -16.29 7.79 3.39
N ARG A 65 -15.38 6.94 2.92
CA ARG A 65 -15.62 5.52 2.64
C ARG A 65 -15.08 4.61 3.73
N PHE A 66 -13.95 4.99 4.31
CA PHE A 66 -13.26 4.25 5.36
C PHE A 66 -13.19 5.11 6.61
N ALA A 67 -14.31 5.18 7.33
CA ALA A 67 -14.33 5.84 8.63
C ALA A 67 -13.29 5.19 9.58
N PRO A 68 -12.75 5.93 10.56
CA PRO A 68 -11.71 5.42 11.47
C PRO A 68 -12.06 4.08 12.11
N GLU A 69 -13.32 3.86 12.48
CA GLU A 69 -13.81 2.62 13.09
C GLU A 69 -13.73 1.44 12.11
N VAL A 70 -14.00 1.69 10.82
CA VAL A 70 -13.88 0.68 9.76
C VAL A 70 -12.40 0.33 9.55
N VAL A 71 -11.52 1.33 9.55
CA VAL A 71 -10.08 1.11 9.42
C VAL A 71 -9.56 0.28 10.59
N GLU A 72 -9.99 0.57 11.82
CA GLU A 72 -9.63 -0.21 13.00
C GLU A 72 -10.10 -1.67 12.89
N GLN A 73 -11.35 -1.88 12.47
CA GLN A 73 -11.89 -3.23 12.25
C GLN A 73 -11.11 -3.99 11.18
N LEU A 74 -10.77 -3.35 10.06
CA LEU A 74 -9.95 -3.95 9.01
C LEU A 74 -8.54 -4.28 9.51
N GLY A 75 -7.96 -3.42 10.35
CA GLY A 75 -6.64 -3.59 10.96
C GLY A 75 -6.53 -4.81 11.88
N SER A 76 -7.65 -5.35 12.38
CA SER A 76 -7.66 -6.59 13.16
C SER A 76 -7.07 -7.79 12.38
N ARG A 77 -7.25 -7.81 11.05
CA ARG A 77 -6.72 -8.84 10.16
C ARG A 77 -5.41 -8.39 9.54
N ARG A 78 -4.37 -8.25 10.36
CA ARG A 78 -3.08 -7.61 10.02
C ARG A 78 -2.50 -8.00 8.66
N LEU A 79 -2.48 -9.29 8.32
CA LEU A 79 -1.92 -9.76 7.04
C LEU A 79 -2.73 -9.31 5.84
N VAL A 80 -4.05 -9.47 5.94
CA VAL A 80 -4.99 -9.01 4.92
C VAL A 80 -4.92 -7.48 4.80
N PHE A 81 -4.81 -6.79 5.94
CA PHE A 81 -4.66 -5.34 5.98
C PHE A 81 -3.39 -4.86 5.27
N ALA A 82 -2.25 -5.48 5.58
CA ALA A 82 -0.96 -5.15 4.99
C ALA A 82 -0.96 -5.32 3.46
N GLY A 83 -1.44 -6.46 2.96
CA GLY A 83 -1.56 -6.70 1.52
C GLY A 83 -2.61 -5.82 0.86
N GLN A 84 -3.88 -6.01 1.24
CA GLN A 84 -5.01 -5.43 0.51
C GLN A 84 -5.14 -3.91 0.64
N TYR A 85 -4.81 -3.35 1.80
CA TYR A 85 -5.09 -1.95 2.10
C TYR A 85 -3.81 -1.10 2.17
N GLN A 86 -2.72 -1.63 2.71
CA GLN A 86 -1.44 -0.92 2.76
C GLN A 86 -0.54 -1.19 1.54
N GLN A 87 -0.95 -2.04 0.61
CA GLN A 87 -0.19 -2.40 -0.60
C GLN A 87 1.21 -2.95 -0.30
N ARG A 88 1.36 -3.64 0.82
CA ARG A 88 2.59 -4.31 1.26
C ARG A 88 2.29 -5.78 1.54
N PRO A 89 2.19 -6.61 0.48
CA PRO A 89 2.02 -8.06 0.66
C PRO A 89 3.23 -8.61 1.43
N ALA A 90 2.98 -9.45 2.42
CA ALA A 90 4.01 -10.13 3.20
C ALA A 90 4.28 -11.53 2.63
N PRO A 91 5.51 -12.08 2.77
CA PRO A 91 5.83 -13.44 2.34
C PRO A 91 5.00 -14.47 3.11
N LEU A 92 4.63 -15.56 2.44
CA LEU A 92 3.88 -16.66 3.06
C LEU A 92 4.59 -17.24 4.31
N GLU A 93 5.93 -17.25 4.30
CA GLU A 93 6.79 -17.81 5.36
C GLU A 93 7.09 -16.83 6.51
N GLY A 94 6.72 -15.54 6.40
CA GLY A 94 7.07 -14.49 7.37
C GLY A 94 6.14 -14.38 8.59
N ASN A 95 5.28 -15.37 8.82
CA ASN A 95 4.18 -15.31 9.79
C ASN A 95 4.58 -15.77 11.21
N LEU A 96 5.64 -15.18 11.76
CA LEU A 96 5.92 -15.31 13.20
C LEU A 96 4.91 -14.47 13.98
N ILE A 97 3.96 -15.12 14.67
CA ILE A 97 3.12 -14.45 15.67
C ILE A 97 4.06 -13.82 16.71
N LYS A 98 4.07 -12.49 16.81
CA LYS A 98 4.87 -11.84 17.84
C LYS A 98 4.17 -12.06 19.18
N ARG A 99 4.93 -12.34 20.25
CA ARG A 99 4.37 -12.54 21.60
C ARG A 99 3.46 -11.40 22.06
N SER A 100 3.71 -10.17 21.61
CA SER A 100 2.88 -8.99 21.89
C SER A 100 1.50 -9.01 21.21
N GLU A 101 1.24 -9.95 20.31
CA GLU A 101 0.01 -10.09 19.53
C GLU A 101 -0.95 -11.12 20.12
N VAL A 102 -0.47 -11.93 21.07
CA VAL A 102 -1.28 -12.89 21.82
C VAL A 102 -1.81 -12.20 23.07
N ARG A 103 -3.14 -12.05 23.17
CA ARG A 103 -3.82 -11.59 24.39
C ARG A 103 -4.42 -12.81 25.10
N TYR A 104 -4.16 -12.94 26.40
CA TYR A 104 -4.83 -13.87 27.31
C TYR A 104 -6.07 -13.20 27.91
#